data_AF-A0AAW0C2X0-F1
#
_entry.id   AF-A0AAW0C2X0-F1
#
_cell.length_a   1.000
_cell.length_b   1.000
_cell.length_c   1.000
_cell.angle_alpha   90.00
_cell.angle_beta   90.00
_cell.angle_gamma   90.00
#
_symmetry.space_group_name_H-M   'P 1'
#
loop_
_entity.id
_entity.type
_entity.pdbx_description
1 polymer ?
#
loop_
_entity_poly.entity_id
_entity_poly.type
_entity_poly.pdbx_seq_one_letter_code
_entity_poly.pdbx_strand_id
1 'polypeptide(L)'
;MSEYTSTREGFQRAMKWSLTGPPEETKKYAEAVSMPGFYQIMNNERFEYDTHVKTIEEWRGKVSDYEPIIHEFLRDRDQLAARMTGTIKIQGVATEFESFIFAKVDKESGRMEWLI
;
A
#
# COMPACT_ATOMS: atom_id res chain seq x y z
N MET A 1 4.06 11.86 13.30
CA MET A 1 3.44 10.58 12.91
C MET A 1 2.67 10.77 11.62
N SER A 2 2.94 9.97 10.60
CA SER A 2 2.16 9.98 9.36
C SER A 2 0.70 9.63 9.68
N GLU A 3 -0.23 10.37 9.10
CA GLU A 3 -1.67 10.08 9.24
C GLU A 3 -2.01 8.72 8.59
N TYR A 4 -1.21 8.30 7.60
CA TYR A 4 -1.47 7.17 6.70
C TYR A 4 -1.62 5.82 7.39
N THR A 5 -0.83 5.52 8.42
CA THR A 5 -0.91 4.23 9.12
C THR A 5 -1.50 4.37 10.52
N SER A 6 -1.98 5.57 10.87
CA SER A 6 -2.41 5.91 12.22
C SER A 6 -3.92 5.80 12.39
N THR A 7 -4.68 5.98 11.30
CA THR A 7 -6.14 5.89 11.28
C THR A 7 -6.62 5.06 10.09
N ARG A 8 -7.84 4.53 10.16
CA ARG A 8 -8.47 3.82 9.05
C ARG A 8 -8.61 4.73 7.83
N GLU A 9 -8.99 5.99 8.04
CA GLU A 9 -9.19 6.98 6.97
C GLU A 9 -7.86 7.36 6.30
N GLY A 10 -6.80 7.51 7.09
CA GLY A 10 -5.45 7.72 6.57
C GLY A 10 -4.99 6.52 5.73
N PHE A 11 -5.25 5.30 6.23
CA PHE A 11 -4.87 4.06 5.55
C PHE A 11 -5.66 3.86 4.26
N GLN A 12 -6.96 4.15 4.28
CA GLN A 12 -7.82 4.18 3.09
C GLN A 12 -7.26 5.10 2.00
N ARG A 13 -6.82 6.31 2.36
CA ARG A 13 -6.22 7.24 1.41
C ARG A 13 -4.86 6.74 0.90
N ALA A 14 -4.03 6.18 1.77
CA ALA A 14 -2.73 5.64 1.41
C ALA A 14 -2.86 4.43 0.47
N MET A 15 -3.82 3.53 0.73
CA MET A 15 -4.11 2.40 -0.14
C MET A 15 -4.62 2.91 -1.48
N LYS A 16 -5.60 3.81 -1.54
CA LYS A 16 -6.07 4.37 -2.82
C LYS A 16 -4.93 5.02 -3.62
N TRP A 17 -4.13 5.86 -2.96
CA TRP A 17 -3.00 6.55 -3.61
C TRP A 17 -1.94 5.59 -4.17
N SER A 18 -1.83 4.37 -3.66
CA SER A 18 -0.84 3.39 -4.15
C SER A 18 -0.90 3.20 -5.67
N LEU A 19 -2.09 3.15 -6.27
CA LEU A 19 -2.27 2.86 -7.71
C LEU A 19 -3.03 3.94 -8.51
N THR A 20 -3.49 5.04 -7.90
CA THR A 20 -4.25 6.09 -8.62
C THR A 20 -3.39 7.30 -9.05
N GLY A 21 -2.12 7.36 -8.68
CA GLY A 21 -1.19 8.43 -9.09
C GLY A 21 -0.46 8.09 -10.39
N PRO A 22 0.17 9.07 -11.06
CA PRO A 22 0.95 8.80 -12.25
C PRO A 22 2.24 8.01 -11.90
N PRO A 23 2.80 7.21 -12.83
CA PRO A 23 3.97 6.37 -12.57
C PRO A 23 5.19 7.15 -12.05
N GLU A 24 5.45 8.36 -12.54
CA GLU A 24 6.57 9.21 -12.12
C GLU A 24 6.49 9.66 -10.66
N GLU A 25 5.30 9.65 -10.05
CA GLU A 25 5.10 9.98 -8.64
C GLU A 25 5.25 8.76 -7.72
N THR A 26 5.59 7.60 -8.24
CA THR A 26 5.68 6.35 -7.45
C THR A 26 6.69 6.46 -6.33
N LYS A 27 7.88 7.01 -6.62
CA LYS A 27 8.93 7.17 -5.62
C LYS A 27 8.49 8.09 -4.48
N LYS A 28 7.80 9.19 -4.79
CA LYS A 28 7.24 10.12 -3.81
C LYS A 28 6.20 9.44 -2.90
N TYR A 29 5.36 8.59 -3.47
CA TYR A 29 4.44 7.77 -2.69
C TYR A 29 5.19 6.82 -1.75
N ALA A 30 6.13 6.04 -2.27
CA ALA A 30 6.89 5.05 -1.49
C ALA A 30 7.66 5.71 -0.34
N GLU A 31 8.33 6.84 -0.57
CA GLU A 31 9.07 7.57 0.46
C GLU A 31 8.16 8.13 1.58
N ALA A 32 6.91 8.45 1.24
CA ALA A 32 5.92 8.97 2.17
C ALA A 32 5.35 7.87 3.09
N VAL A 33 5.26 6.63 2.61
CA VAL A 33 4.60 5.54 3.35
C VAL A 33 5.55 4.47 3.87
N SER A 34 6.78 4.38 3.36
CA SER A 34 7.74 3.32 3.66
C SER A 34 9.08 3.87 4.17
N MET A 35 9.73 3.11 5.05
CA MET A 35 11.08 3.37 5.54
C MET A 35 12.14 2.98 4.49
N PRO A 36 13.37 3.54 4.53
CA PRO A 36 14.44 3.17 3.58
C PRO A 36 14.79 1.68 3.55
N GLY A 37 14.63 0.97 4.67
CA GLY A 37 14.84 -0.49 4.78
C GLY A 37 13.59 -1.33 4.53
N PHE A 38 12.56 -0.74 3.93
CA PHE A 38 11.28 -1.41 3.74
C PHE A 38 11.38 -2.61 2.80
N TYR A 39 10.62 -3.66 3.14
CA TYR A 39 10.35 -4.76 2.24
C TYR A 39 8.87 -5.15 2.26
N GLN A 40 8.40 -5.69 1.16
CA GLN A 40 7.08 -6.30 1.02
C GLN A 40 7.22 -7.81 0.85
N ILE A 41 6.33 -8.61 1.44
CA ILE A 41 6.14 -10.01 1.07
C ILE A 41 4.78 -10.11 0.39
N MET A 42 4.73 -10.70 -0.80
CA MET A 42 3.47 -10.93 -1.51
C MET A 42 3.58 -12.26 -2.24
N ASN A 43 2.59 -13.15 -2.07
CA ASN A 43 2.62 -14.51 -2.63
C ASN A 43 3.88 -15.31 -2.26
N ASN A 44 4.36 -15.20 -1.02
CA ASN A 44 5.61 -15.80 -0.51
C ASN A 44 6.90 -15.29 -1.18
N GLU A 45 6.84 -14.26 -2.01
CA GLU A 45 8.00 -13.59 -2.59
C GLU A 45 8.31 -12.31 -1.83
N ARG A 46 9.60 -12.07 -1.57
CA ARG A 46 10.08 -10.87 -0.88
C ARG A 46 10.58 -9.85 -1.89
N PHE A 47 10.00 -8.65 -1.83
CA PHE A 47 10.36 -7.48 -2.62
C PHE A 47 11.04 -6.45 -1.72
N GLU A 48 12.33 -6.25 -1.92
CA GLU A 48 13.04 -5.12 -1.31
C GLU A 48 12.52 -3.78 -1.87
N TYR A 49 12.81 -2.68 -1.17
CA TYR A 49 12.30 -1.34 -1.48
C TYR A 49 12.33 -0.97 -2.97
N ASP A 50 13.48 -1.10 -3.65
CA ASP A 50 13.59 -0.72 -5.06
C ASP A 50 12.71 -1.58 -5.98
N THR A 51 12.55 -2.87 -5.65
CA THR A 51 11.67 -3.76 -6.41
C THR A 51 10.21 -3.39 -6.15
N HIS A 52 9.85 -3.11 -4.89
CA HIS A 52 8.51 -2.65 -4.54
C HIS A 52 8.13 -1.35 -5.27
N VAL A 53 9.04 -0.37 -5.32
CA VAL A 53 8.84 0.88 -6.08
C VAL A 53 8.60 0.60 -7.56
N LYS A 54 9.43 -0.24 -8.19
CA LYS A 54 9.26 -0.63 -9.60
C LYS A 54 7.94 -1.33 -9.84
N THR A 55 7.53 -2.24 -8.95
CA THR A 55 6.25 -2.92 -9.04
C THR A 55 5.09 -1.92 -9.02
N ILE A 56 5.07 -0.97 -8.08
CA ILE A 56 4.01 0.06 -8.05
C ILE A 56 4.01 0.90 -9.33
N GLU A 57 5.19 1.29 -9.84
CA GLU A 57 5.33 2.08 -11.05
C GLU A 57 4.74 1.35 -12.27
N GLU A 58 5.04 0.05 -12.40
CA GLU A 58 4.47 -0.81 -13.43
C GLU A 58 2.95 -0.93 -13.32
N TRP A 59 2.42 -1.08 -12.10
CA TRP A 59 0.98 -1.18 -11.87
C TRP A 59 0.27 0.13 -12.20
N ARG A 60 0.81 1.28 -11.78
CA ARG A 60 0.28 2.61 -12.15
C ARG A 60 0.25 2.84 -13.66
N GLY A 61 1.18 2.24 -14.41
CA GLY A 61 1.16 2.29 -15.88
C GLY A 61 0.08 1.41 -16.54
N LYS A 62 -0.49 0.44 -15.82
CA LYS A 62 -1.46 -0.54 -16.35
C LYS A 62 -2.89 -0.31 -15.84
N VAL A 63 -3.01 0.26 -14.65
CA VAL A 63 -4.27 0.46 -13.93
C VAL A 63 -4.94 1.75 -14.43
N SER A 64 -6.19 1.65 -14.86
CA SER A 64 -7.00 2.80 -15.26
C SER A 64 -8.03 3.22 -14.22
N ASP A 65 -8.32 2.34 -13.26
CA ASP A 65 -9.20 2.63 -12.12
C ASP A 65 -8.84 1.72 -10.93
N TYR A 66 -8.91 2.26 -9.72
CA TYR A 66 -8.61 1.52 -8.50
C TYR A 66 -9.36 2.09 -7.31
N GLU A 67 -10.27 1.29 -6.76
CA GLU A 67 -11.14 1.67 -5.66
C GLU A 67 -11.07 0.62 -4.53
N PRO A 68 -10.06 0.68 -3.66
CA PRO A 68 -9.99 -0.14 -2.45
C PRO A 68 -10.96 0.39 -1.39
N ILE A 69 -11.51 -0.50 -0.57
CA ILE A 69 -12.39 -0.20 0.56
C ILE A 69 -11.86 -0.96 1.78
N ILE A 70 -11.42 -0.22 2.80
CA ILE A 70 -10.97 -0.81 4.08
C ILE A 70 -12.19 -1.16 4.93
N HIS A 71 -12.37 -2.44 5.23
CA HIS A 71 -13.45 -2.94 6.08
C HIS A 71 -13.00 -3.01 7.54
N GLU A 72 -11.90 -3.73 7.79
CA GLU A 72 -11.28 -3.86 9.09
C GLU A 72 -9.93 -3.15 9.13
N PHE A 73 -9.66 -2.46 10.23
CA PHE A 73 -8.40 -1.80 10.50
C PHE A 73 -8.08 -1.92 11.99
N LEU A 74 -6.95 -2.54 12.30
CA LEU A 74 -6.44 -2.69 13.65
C LEU A 74 -5.03 -2.12 13.72
N ARG A 75 -4.81 -1.22 14.67
CA ARG A 75 -3.50 -0.66 14.98
C ARG A 75 -3.16 -0.98 16.42
N ASP A 76 -2.10 -1.76 16.64
CA ASP A 76 -1.59 -2.06 17.98
C ASP A 76 -0.09 -1.80 18.05
N ARG A 77 0.34 -0.84 18.87
CA ARG A 77 1.75 -0.43 19.08
C ARG A 77 2.52 -0.14 17.80
N ASP A 78 3.23 -1.10 17.23
CA ASP A 78 3.99 -1.00 15.97
C ASP A 78 3.46 -1.96 14.90
N GLN A 79 2.35 -2.65 15.15
CA GLN A 79 1.67 -3.54 14.22
C GLN A 79 0.42 -2.90 13.63
N LEU A 80 0.15 -3.21 12.37
CA LEU A 80 -1.06 -2.86 11.65
C LEU A 80 -1.60 -4.13 11.00
N ALA A 81 -2.90 -4.36 11.11
CA ALA A 81 -3.62 -5.35 10.34
C ALA A 81 -4.84 -4.70 9.67
N ALA A 82 -5.10 -5.01 8.41
CA ALA A 82 -6.26 -4.52 7.70
C ALA A 82 -6.81 -5.57 6.76
N ARG A 83 -8.12 -5.54 6.52
CA ARG A 83 -8.76 -6.25 5.43
C ARG A 83 -9.45 -5.24 4.54
N MET A 84 -9.30 -5.45 3.23
CA MET A 84 -9.90 -4.60 2.22
C MET A 84 -10.42 -5.43 1.06
N THR A 85 -11.47 -4.94 0.44
CA THR A 85 -11.91 -5.39 -0.89
C THR A 85 -11.79 -4.22 -1.85
N GLY A 86 -11.92 -4.48 -3.15
CA GLY A 86 -12.03 -3.38 -4.09
C GLY A 86 -12.12 -3.85 -5.51
N THR A 87 -12.13 -2.87 -6.40
CA THR A 87 -12.09 -3.09 -7.84
C THR A 87 -10.82 -2.47 -8.39
N ILE A 88 -10.14 -3.22 -9.26
CA ILE A 88 -9.01 -2.75 -10.04
C ILE A 88 -9.34 -2.93 -11.52
N LYS A 89 -9.12 -1.90 -12.33
CA LYS A 89 -9.34 -1.96 -13.78
C LYS A 89 -8.01 -1.97 -14.51
N ILE A 90 -7.72 -3.07 -15.18
CA ILE A 90 -6.47 -3.29 -15.92
C ILE A 90 -6.83 -3.44 -17.38
N GLN A 91 -6.27 -2.59 -18.24
CA GLN A 91 -6.55 -2.63 -19.70
C GLN A 91 -8.07 -2.64 -20.04
N GLY A 92 -8.87 -1.95 -19.22
CA GLY A 92 -10.32 -1.86 -19.42
C GLY A 92 -11.15 -2.96 -18.74
N VAL A 93 -10.51 -4.02 -18.23
CA VAL A 93 -11.18 -5.13 -17.55
C VAL A 93 -11.21 -4.87 -16.05
N ALA A 94 -12.41 -4.80 -15.47
CA ALA A 94 -12.61 -4.68 -14.03
C ALA A 94 -12.46 -6.05 -13.36
N THR A 95 -11.64 -6.10 -12.31
CA THR A 95 -11.41 -7.29 -11.48
C THR A 95 -11.65 -6.92 -10.03
N GLU A 96 -12.44 -7.74 -9.34
CA GLU A 96 -12.64 -7.62 -7.89
C GLU A 96 -11.47 -8.29 -7.16
N PHE A 97 -11.07 -7.74 -6.03
CA PHE A 97 -10.05 -8.33 -5.18
C PHE A 97 -10.44 -8.23 -3.71
N GLU A 98 -9.84 -9.10 -2.91
CA GLU A 98 -9.81 -9.04 -1.46
C GLU A 98 -8.36 -9.20 -1.01
N SER A 99 -7.95 -8.41 -0.02
CA SER A 99 -6.59 -8.41 0.52
C SER A 99 -6.63 -8.34 2.04
N PHE A 100 -5.73 -9.11 2.65
CA PHE A 100 -5.40 -9.03 4.07
C PHE A 100 -3.99 -8.49 4.16
N ILE A 101 -3.82 -7.41 4.92
CA ILE A 101 -2.55 -6.71 5.05
C ILE A 101 -2.08 -6.82 6.49
N PHE A 102 -0.82 -7.17 6.67
CA PHE A 102 -0.12 -7.07 7.94
C PHE A 102 1.13 -6.22 7.75
N ALA A 103 1.38 -5.28 8.66
CA ALA A 103 2.53 -4.40 8.55
C ALA A 103 3.14 -4.08 9.91
N LYS A 104 4.45 -3.83 9.91
CA LYS A 104 5.11 -3.13 11.01
C LYS A 104 5.32 -1.67 10.64
N VAL A 105 5.04 -0.80 11.58
CA VAL A 105 5.06 0.65 11.44
C VAL A 105 6.09 1.22 12.42
N ASP A 106 7.04 1.98 11.88
CA ASP A 106 7.97 2.76 12.68
C ASP A 106 7.20 3.77 13.54
N LYS A 107 7.48 3.78 14.85
CA LYS A 107 6.70 4.55 15.83
C LYS A 107 6.86 6.06 15.66
N GLU A 108 8.04 6.51 15.23
CA GLU A 108 8.34 7.94 15.14
C GLU A 108 7.74 8.55 13.88
N SER A 109 8.05 7.95 12.73
CA SER A 109 7.61 8.46 11.44
C SER A 109 6.17 8.05 11.09
N GLY A 110 5.68 6.91 11.59
CA GLY A 110 4.42 6.33 11.11
C GLY A 110 4.53 5.80 9.69
N ARG A 111 5.73 5.43 9.24
CA ARG A 111 5.96 4.75 7.96
C ARG A 111 6.16 3.26 8.17
N MET A 112 5.92 2.47 7.14
CA MET A 112 6.04 1.02 7.21
C MET A 112 7.50 0.59 7.16
N GLU A 113 7.88 -0.31 8.08
CA GLU A 113 9.13 -1.06 8.03
C GLU A 113 8.99 -2.31 7.15
N TRP A 114 7.82 -2.94 7.16
CA TRP A 114 7.49 -4.03 6.26
C TRP A 114 5.99 -4.20 6.08
N LEU A 115 5.59 -4.88 5.01
CA LEU A 115 4.22 -5.23 4.68
C LEU A 115 4.13 -6.67 4.14
N ILE A 116 3.09 -7.41 4.51
CA ILE A 116 2.74 -8.75 4.04
C ILE A 116 1.28 -8.73 3.59
#